data_AF-A0A800MQR9-F1
#
_entry.id   AF-A0A800MQR9-F1
#
_cell.length_a   1.000
_cell.length_b   1.000
_cell.length_c   1.000
_cell.angle_alpha   90.00
_cell.angle_beta   90.00
_cell.angle_gamma   90.00
#
_symmetry.space_group_name_H-M   'P 1'
#
loop_
_entity.id
_entity.type
_entity.pdbx_description
1 polymer ?
#
loop_
_entity_poly.entity_id
_entity_poly.type
_entity_poly.pdbx_seq_one_letter_code
_entity_poly.pdbx_strand_id
1 'polypeptide(L)'
;MASVVKTDINLVTETHQKIVFLALKELALKLYKRNPSEWRKGGYQAAEEAVTELVKFPFMSINGMKSIDCIWLSVDDDFEGDRVQAFIAGLQTMIFEAYQGQREFYMIDFLDAQKLYNSARNVEVASWLIRTKQSASGAVFLVSSGDAEEVNLSFERLFGKIINAQDMIAQIMANRQHRVLKSALQSMVTAFIPI
;
A
#
# COMPACT_ATOMS: atom_id res chain seq x y z
N MET A 1 -18.29 25.78 13.98
CA MET A 1 -17.57 24.55 13.60
C MET A 1 -16.09 24.78 13.89
N ALA A 2 -15.52 24.08 14.87
CA ALA A 2 -14.10 24.20 15.16
C ALA A 2 -13.33 23.65 13.95
N SER A 3 -12.59 24.52 13.23
CA SER A 3 -11.65 24.08 12.22
C SER A 3 -10.54 23.31 12.92
N VAL A 4 -10.58 21.98 12.86
CA VAL A 4 -9.53 21.16 13.46
C VAL A 4 -8.24 21.44 12.68
N VAL A 5 -7.23 21.98 13.37
CA VAL A 5 -5.97 22.39 12.76
C VAL A 5 -5.20 21.16 12.29
N LYS A 6 -4.77 21.14 11.02
CA LYS A 6 -3.82 20.13 10.52
C LYS A 6 -2.44 20.44 11.09
N THR A 7 -1.75 19.39 11.56
CA THR A 7 -0.35 19.50 11.99
C THR A 7 0.60 19.21 10.83
N ASP A 8 1.86 19.63 10.93
CA ASP A 8 2.89 19.28 9.94
C ASP A 8 3.03 17.76 9.77
N ILE A 9 2.86 17.00 10.87
CA ILE A 9 2.90 15.53 10.83
C ILE A 9 1.76 14.97 9.99
N ASN A 10 0.58 15.59 10.04
CA ASN A 10 -0.56 15.15 9.23
C ASN A 10 -0.29 15.42 7.75
N LEU A 11 0.27 16.58 7.40
CA LEU A 11 0.66 16.88 6.03
C LEU A 11 1.73 15.91 5.50
N VAL A 12 2.70 15.53 6.34
CA VAL A 12 3.69 14.50 6.02
C VAL A 12 2.99 13.14 5.79
N THR A 13 2.05 12.78 6.66
CA THR A 13 1.27 11.53 6.55
C THR A 13 0.49 11.46 5.23
N GLU A 14 -0.25 12.52 4.89
CA GLU A 14 -1.01 12.64 3.63
C GLU A 14 -0.08 12.58 2.42
N THR A 15 1.10 13.22 2.52
CA THR A 15 2.11 13.21 1.45
C THR A 15 2.65 11.80 1.21
N HIS A 16 3.03 11.09 2.28
CA HIS A 16 3.49 9.69 2.18
C HIS A 16 2.41 8.78 1.59
N GLN A 17 1.17 8.92 2.05
CA GLN A 17 0.05 8.15 1.54
C GLN A 17 -0.16 8.42 0.03
N LYS A 18 -0.11 9.69 -0.39
CA LYS A 18 -0.21 10.07 -1.81
C LYS A 18 0.92 9.46 -2.65
N ILE A 19 2.16 9.50 -2.15
CA ILE A 19 3.33 8.89 -2.82
C ILE A 19 3.09 7.40 -3.06
N VAL A 20 2.56 6.69 -2.07
CA VAL A 20 2.28 5.26 -2.13
C VAL A 20 1.22 4.94 -3.17
N PHE A 21 0.07 5.63 -3.15
CA PHE A 21 -1.00 5.36 -4.12
C PHE A 21 -0.62 5.76 -5.55
N LEU A 22 0.22 6.78 -5.74
CA LEU A 22 0.80 7.10 -7.06
C LEU A 22 1.77 6.00 -7.53
N ALA A 23 2.60 5.46 -6.64
CA ALA A 23 3.48 4.35 -6.98
C ALA A 23 2.69 3.06 -7.31
N LEU A 24 1.60 2.78 -6.59
CA LEU A 24 0.69 1.67 -6.91
C LEU A 24 0.01 1.86 -8.27
N LYS A 25 -0.40 3.08 -8.62
CA LYS A 25 -0.94 3.40 -9.95
C LYS A 25 0.08 3.10 -11.06
N GLU A 26 1.34 3.51 -10.87
CA GLU A 26 2.40 3.24 -11.83
C GLU A 26 2.70 1.74 -11.93
N LEU A 27 2.70 1.04 -10.79
CA LEU A 27 2.89 -0.42 -10.73
C LEU A 27 1.80 -1.15 -11.50
N ALA A 28 0.54 -0.77 -11.28
CA ALA A 28 -0.61 -1.32 -11.99
C ALA A 28 -0.47 -1.16 -13.52
N LEU A 29 -0.09 0.04 -13.97
CA LEU A 29 0.11 0.29 -15.39
C LEU A 29 1.22 -0.58 -15.99
N LYS A 30 2.35 -0.73 -15.28
CA LYS A 30 3.45 -1.59 -15.74
C LYS A 30 3.05 -3.06 -15.78
N LEU A 31 2.35 -3.54 -14.76
CA LEU A 31 1.86 -4.91 -14.71
C LEU A 31 0.88 -5.18 -15.85
N TYR A 32 -0.09 -4.30 -16.10
CA TYR A 32 -1.02 -4.46 -17.22
C TYR A 32 -0.35 -4.41 -18.60
N LYS A 33 0.68 -3.58 -18.78
CA LYS A 33 1.45 -3.56 -20.03
C LYS A 33 2.22 -4.85 -20.25
N ARG A 34 2.70 -5.49 -19.19
CA ARG A 34 3.39 -6.79 -19.27
C ARG A 34 2.44 -7.98 -19.32
N ASN A 35 1.24 -7.84 -18.79
CA ASN A 35 0.24 -8.91 -18.69
C ASN A 35 -1.06 -8.47 -19.37
N PRO A 36 -1.06 -8.26 -20.69
CA PRO A 36 -2.18 -7.59 -21.35
C PRO A 36 -3.42 -8.48 -21.49
N SER A 37 -3.33 -9.77 -21.20
CA SER A 37 -4.52 -10.63 -21.02
C SER A 37 -5.40 -10.15 -19.87
N GLU A 38 -4.80 -9.60 -18.81
CA GLU A 38 -5.49 -9.32 -17.55
C GLU A 38 -6.49 -8.17 -17.67
N TRP A 39 -6.07 -7.01 -18.20
CA TRP A 39 -7.03 -5.91 -18.42
C TRP A 39 -8.08 -6.23 -19.50
N ARG A 40 -7.79 -7.15 -20.42
CA ARG A 40 -8.79 -7.59 -21.42
C ARG A 40 -9.92 -8.40 -20.81
N LYS A 41 -9.67 -9.13 -19.71
CA LYS A 41 -10.73 -9.82 -18.95
C LYS A 41 -11.79 -8.85 -18.44
N GLY A 42 -11.40 -7.61 -18.12
CA GLY A 42 -12.31 -6.53 -17.73
C GLY A 42 -13.01 -5.81 -18.89
N GLY A 43 -12.74 -6.19 -20.15
CA GLY A 43 -13.34 -5.56 -21.33
C GLY A 43 -12.80 -4.17 -21.69
N TYR A 44 -11.70 -3.75 -21.08
CA TYR A 44 -11.06 -2.46 -21.36
C TYR A 44 -10.40 -2.45 -22.75
N GLN A 45 -10.30 -1.27 -23.38
CA GLN A 45 -9.64 -1.12 -24.68
C GLN A 45 -8.14 -0.84 -24.54
N ALA A 46 -7.72 -0.30 -23.40
CA ALA A 46 -6.33 -0.01 -23.08
C ALA A 46 -6.01 -0.24 -21.60
N ALA A 47 -4.73 -0.50 -21.30
CA ALA A 47 -4.24 -0.65 -19.93
C ALA A 47 -4.51 0.62 -19.09
N GLU A 48 -4.40 1.80 -19.68
CA GLU A 48 -4.65 3.08 -19.04
C GLU A 48 -6.10 3.24 -18.56
N GLU A 49 -7.07 2.70 -19.30
CA GLU A 49 -8.49 2.68 -18.91
C GLU A 49 -8.71 1.77 -17.71
N ALA A 50 -8.15 0.55 -17.76
CA ALA A 50 -8.21 -0.41 -16.65
C ALA A 50 -7.60 0.17 -15.36
N VAL A 51 -6.42 0.81 -15.47
CA VAL A 51 -5.78 1.49 -14.34
C VAL A 51 -6.65 2.62 -13.80
N THR A 52 -7.29 3.39 -14.68
CA THR A 52 -8.15 4.51 -14.26
C THR A 52 -9.31 4.03 -13.42
N GLU A 53 -9.95 2.91 -13.79
CA GLU A 53 -10.99 2.30 -12.97
C GLU A 53 -10.43 1.69 -11.67
N LEU A 54 -9.35 0.91 -11.76
CA LEU A 54 -8.72 0.21 -10.63
C LEU A 54 -8.29 1.13 -9.49
N VAL A 55 -7.84 2.36 -9.80
CA VAL A 55 -7.35 3.30 -8.77
C VAL A 55 -8.41 4.24 -8.23
N LYS A 56 -9.67 4.12 -8.66
CA LYS A 56 -10.76 4.95 -8.12
C LYS A 56 -11.00 4.62 -6.65
N PHE A 57 -11.34 5.66 -5.91
CA PHE A 57 -11.84 5.54 -4.55
C PHE A 57 -13.38 5.56 -4.56
N PRO A 58 -14.08 4.74 -3.76
CA PRO A 58 -13.55 3.74 -2.84
C PRO A 58 -12.86 2.58 -3.56
N PHE A 59 -11.77 2.07 -2.98
CA PHE A 59 -11.05 0.93 -3.56
C PHE A 59 -11.96 -0.31 -3.59
N MET A 60 -11.93 -1.00 -4.72
CA MET A 60 -12.79 -2.16 -4.96
C MET A 60 -12.36 -3.37 -4.12
N SER A 61 -13.32 -4.25 -3.84
CA SER A 61 -13.08 -5.63 -3.39
C SER A 61 -13.24 -6.59 -4.55
N ILE A 62 -12.46 -7.66 -4.58
CA ILE A 62 -12.54 -8.70 -5.62
C ILE A 62 -13.16 -9.96 -5.00
N ASN A 63 -14.28 -10.43 -5.53
CA ASN A 63 -15.05 -11.54 -4.97
C ASN A 63 -15.39 -11.37 -3.47
N GLY A 64 -15.63 -10.12 -3.03
CA GLY A 64 -15.86 -9.78 -1.62
C GLY A 64 -14.61 -9.72 -0.75
N MET A 65 -13.43 -10.06 -1.30
CA MET A 65 -12.15 -10.04 -0.60
C MET A 65 -11.42 -8.70 -0.75
N LYS A 66 -10.62 -8.37 0.26
CA LYS A 66 -9.78 -7.18 0.35
C LYS A 66 -8.45 -7.54 0.96
N SER A 67 -7.53 -6.59 1.01
CA SER A 67 -6.28 -6.66 1.74
C SER A 67 -5.46 -7.89 1.31
N ILE A 68 -4.86 -8.59 2.26
CA ILE A 68 -3.99 -9.75 2.04
C ILE A 68 -4.71 -10.88 1.27
N ASP A 69 -5.99 -11.14 1.53
CA ASP A 69 -6.75 -12.21 0.86
C ASP A 69 -6.85 -11.96 -0.65
N CYS A 70 -7.02 -10.68 -1.04
CA CYS A 70 -7.07 -10.27 -2.43
C CYS A 70 -5.69 -10.37 -3.12
N ILE A 71 -4.59 -10.22 -2.37
CA ILE A 71 -3.23 -10.46 -2.88
C ILE A 71 -3.04 -11.95 -3.17
N TRP A 72 -3.44 -12.83 -2.26
CA TRP A 72 -3.37 -14.28 -2.46
C TRP A 72 -4.21 -14.76 -3.64
N LEU A 73 -5.37 -14.15 -3.85
CA LEU A 73 -6.22 -14.46 -5.01
C LEU A 73 -5.49 -14.29 -6.35
N SER A 74 -4.57 -13.32 -6.46
CA SER A 74 -3.80 -13.10 -7.69
C SER A 74 -2.87 -14.25 -8.09
N VAL A 75 -2.55 -15.14 -7.14
CA VAL A 75 -1.67 -16.31 -7.32
C VAL A 75 -2.36 -17.64 -7.01
N ASP A 76 -3.69 -17.62 -7.01
CA ASP A 76 -4.53 -18.82 -6.89
C ASP A 76 -4.71 -19.45 -8.28
N ASP A 77 -4.44 -20.74 -8.44
CA ASP A 77 -4.59 -21.44 -9.72
C ASP A 77 -6.04 -21.41 -10.24
N ASP A 78 -7.03 -21.44 -9.34
CA ASP A 78 -8.45 -21.48 -9.70
C ASP A 78 -9.03 -20.09 -10.01
N PHE A 79 -8.23 -19.03 -9.82
CA PHE A 79 -8.69 -17.67 -10.07
C PHE A 79 -8.61 -17.28 -11.56
N GLU A 80 -9.77 -17.20 -12.21
CA GLU A 80 -9.87 -16.84 -13.62
C GLU A 80 -9.98 -15.31 -13.87
N GLY A 81 -10.17 -14.53 -12.80
CA GLY A 81 -10.34 -13.07 -12.89
C GLY A 81 -9.06 -12.32 -13.26
N ASP A 82 -9.15 -10.99 -13.26
CA ASP A 82 -8.01 -10.09 -13.50
C ASP A 82 -7.05 -10.12 -12.29
N ARG A 83 -5.90 -10.79 -12.47
CA ARG A 83 -4.86 -10.97 -11.44
C ARG A 83 -4.14 -9.68 -11.11
N VAL A 84 -3.96 -8.77 -12.07
CA VAL A 84 -3.37 -7.45 -11.80
C VAL A 84 -4.32 -6.62 -10.94
N GLN A 85 -5.61 -6.64 -11.27
CA GLN A 85 -6.65 -6.01 -10.46
C GLN A 85 -6.67 -6.59 -9.05
N ALA A 86 -6.69 -7.92 -8.88
CA ALA A 86 -6.66 -8.56 -7.57
C ALA A 86 -5.43 -8.16 -6.75
N PHE A 87 -4.24 -8.23 -7.35
CA PHE A 87 -2.99 -7.89 -6.69
C PHE A 87 -2.96 -6.42 -6.23
N ILE A 88 -3.30 -5.48 -7.12
CA ILE A 88 -3.25 -4.05 -6.83
C ILE A 88 -4.37 -3.63 -5.87
N ALA A 89 -5.59 -4.14 -6.04
CA ALA A 89 -6.70 -3.85 -5.12
C ALA A 89 -6.39 -4.36 -3.70
N GLY A 90 -5.77 -5.53 -3.59
CA GLY A 90 -5.28 -6.07 -2.31
C GLY A 90 -4.26 -5.15 -1.64
N LEU A 91 -3.24 -4.69 -2.38
CA LEU A 91 -2.27 -3.73 -1.87
C LEU A 91 -2.91 -2.38 -1.48
N GLN A 92 -3.80 -1.85 -2.31
CA GLN A 92 -4.48 -0.57 -2.05
C GLN A 92 -5.30 -0.64 -0.76
N THR A 93 -6.13 -1.69 -0.62
CA THR A 93 -7.01 -1.85 0.54
C THR A 93 -6.23 -2.17 1.81
N MET A 94 -5.20 -3.02 1.75
CA MET A 94 -4.31 -3.28 2.88
C MET A 94 -3.60 -2.01 3.38
N ILE A 95 -3.03 -1.23 2.46
CA ILE A 95 -2.37 0.02 2.83
C ILE A 95 -3.40 1.00 3.38
N PHE A 96 -4.57 1.11 2.76
CA PHE A 96 -5.65 1.97 3.26
C PHE A 96 -6.10 1.60 4.68
N GLU A 97 -6.18 0.31 4.99
CA GLU A 97 -6.46 -0.21 6.35
C GLU A 97 -5.34 0.14 7.35
N ALA A 98 -4.07 0.12 6.92
CA ALA A 98 -2.94 0.56 7.75
C ALA A 98 -3.03 2.05 8.11
N TYR A 99 -3.62 2.86 7.23
CA TYR A 99 -4.00 4.25 7.45
C TYR A 99 -5.37 4.41 8.14
N GLN A 100 -5.91 3.35 8.74
CA GLN A 100 -7.20 3.33 9.46
C GLN A 100 -8.40 3.77 8.60
N GLY A 101 -8.32 3.58 7.28
CA GLY A 101 -9.38 3.98 6.36
C GLY A 101 -9.51 5.50 6.18
N GLN A 102 -8.49 6.27 6.54
CA GLN A 102 -8.49 7.72 6.40
C GLN A 102 -7.62 8.18 5.22
N ARG A 103 -8.07 9.25 4.54
CA ARG A 103 -7.30 9.96 3.49
C ARG A 103 -6.89 11.37 3.89
N GLU A 104 -7.49 11.89 4.95
CA GLU A 104 -7.22 13.19 5.53
C GLU A 104 -7.00 13.00 7.02
N PHE A 105 -5.97 13.63 7.57
CA PHE A 105 -5.56 13.43 8.96
C PHE A 105 -5.62 14.74 9.73
N TYR A 106 -6.16 14.68 10.94
CA TYR A 106 -6.38 15.80 11.84
C TYR A 106 -5.64 15.58 13.16
N MET A 107 -5.57 16.61 14.02
CA MET A 107 -4.63 16.64 15.16
C MET A 107 -4.75 15.42 16.10
N ILE A 108 -5.96 14.86 16.20
CA ILE A 108 -6.32 13.73 17.08
C ILE A 108 -6.07 12.35 16.46
N ASP A 109 -5.74 12.27 15.16
CA ASP A 109 -5.56 10.99 14.49
C ASP A 109 -4.15 10.44 14.80
N PHE A 110 -4.13 9.41 15.64
CA PHE A 110 -2.93 8.62 15.92
C PHE A 110 -2.98 7.35 15.08
N LEU A 111 -2.16 7.32 14.03
CA LEU A 111 -1.93 6.10 13.28
C LEU A 111 -1.15 5.10 14.13
N ASP A 112 -1.47 3.83 13.92
CA ASP A 112 -0.79 2.72 14.57
C ASP A 112 0.51 2.43 13.81
N ALA A 113 1.64 2.72 14.45
CA ALA A 113 2.97 2.50 13.88
C ALA A 113 3.21 1.04 13.50
N GLN A 114 2.66 0.08 14.25
CA GLN A 114 2.83 -1.34 13.98
C GLN A 114 2.05 -1.73 12.72
N LYS A 115 0.86 -1.19 12.49
CA LYS A 115 0.10 -1.45 11.25
C LYS A 115 0.82 -0.93 10.02
N LEU A 116 1.42 0.26 10.10
CA LEU A 116 2.24 0.84 9.02
C LEU A 116 3.54 0.06 8.79
N TYR A 117 4.16 -0.45 9.84
CA TYR A 117 5.32 -1.33 9.70
C TYR A 117 4.95 -2.65 9.04
N ASN A 118 3.83 -3.26 9.48
CA ASN A 118 3.32 -4.51 8.92
C ASN A 118 2.95 -4.35 7.44
N SER A 119 2.34 -3.23 7.04
CA SER A 119 2.05 -2.97 5.62
C SER A 119 3.34 -2.92 4.78
N ALA A 120 4.42 -2.32 5.29
CA ALA A 120 5.72 -2.33 4.62
C ALA A 120 6.26 -3.76 4.41
N ARG A 121 6.21 -4.59 5.45
CA ARG A 121 6.62 -6.00 5.36
C ARG A 121 5.74 -6.81 4.41
N ASN A 122 4.44 -6.57 4.42
CA ASN A 122 3.52 -7.25 3.50
C ASN A 122 3.76 -6.86 2.04
N VAL A 123 4.14 -5.60 1.76
CA VAL A 123 4.54 -5.18 0.41
C VAL A 123 5.82 -5.90 -0.04
N GLU A 124 6.78 -6.10 0.87
CA GLU A 124 7.99 -6.89 0.60
C GLU A 124 7.64 -8.35 0.27
N VAL A 125 6.76 -8.98 1.05
CA VAL A 125 6.25 -10.34 0.79
C VAL A 125 5.51 -10.40 -0.54
N ALA A 126 4.63 -9.44 -0.83
CA ALA A 126 3.90 -9.37 -2.09
C ALA A 126 4.85 -9.22 -3.30
N SER A 127 5.91 -8.43 -3.14
CA SER A 127 6.95 -8.27 -4.15
C SER A 127 7.70 -9.59 -4.41
N TRP A 128 8.04 -10.35 -3.37
CA TRP A 128 8.61 -11.69 -3.50
C TRP A 128 7.62 -12.68 -4.13
N LEU A 129 6.35 -12.63 -3.72
CA LEU A 129 5.30 -13.53 -4.16
C LEU A 129 5.14 -13.51 -5.68
N ILE A 130 4.99 -12.32 -6.29
CA ILE A 130 4.76 -12.23 -7.75
C ILE A 130 5.95 -12.70 -8.58
N ARG A 131 7.18 -12.63 -8.02
CA ARG A 131 8.39 -13.07 -8.73
C ARG A 131 8.65 -14.56 -8.63
N THR A 132 8.16 -15.21 -7.57
CA THR A 132 8.60 -16.56 -7.21
C THR A 132 7.47 -17.59 -7.26
N LYS A 133 6.22 -17.17 -7.09
CA LYS A 133 5.09 -18.08 -7.10
C LYS A 133 4.77 -18.50 -8.53
N GLN A 134 4.78 -19.82 -8.74
CA GLN A 134 4.48 -20.46 -10.01
C GLN A 134 3.19 -21.28 -9.88
N SER A 135 2.46 -21.38 -10.99
CA SER A 135 1.33 -22.28 -11.16
C SER A 135 1.78 -23.73 -11.23
N ALA A 136 0.81 -24.66 -11.24
CA ALA A 136 1.07 -26.08 -11.45
C ALA A 136 1.83 -26.39 -12.77
N SER A 137 1.77 -25.49 -13.76
CA SER A 137 2.51 -25.63 -15.03
C SER A 137 3.94 -25.08 -14.99
N GLY A 138 4.38 -24.52 -13.86
CA GLY A 138 5.70 -23.91 -13.69
C GLY A 138 5.80 -22.46 -14.21
N ALA A 139 4.70 -21.89 -14.71
CA ALA A 139 4.66 -20.50 -15.16
C ALA A 139 4.37 -19.54 -13.98
N VAL A 140 4.94 -18.33 -14.00
CA VAL A 140 4.57 -17.29 -13.03
C VAL A 140 3.17 -16.74 -13.34
N PHE A 141 2.43 -16.36 -12.29
CA PHE A 141 1.08 -15.81 -12.42
C PHE A 141 1.02 -14.42 -13.04
N LEU A 142 2.03 -13.60 -12.77
CA LEU A 142 2.19 -12.24 -13.31
C LEU A 142 3.65 -12.03 -13.70
N VAL A 143 3.88 -11.59 -14.93
CA VAL A 143 5.21 -11.22 -15.41
C VAL A 143 5.58 -9.85 -14.85
N SER A 144 6.55 -9.82 -13.93
CA SER A 144 6.99 -8.61 -13.21
C SER A 144 8.49 -8.30 -13.34
N SER A 145 9.24 -9.03 -14.17
CA SER A 145 10.63 -8.75 -14.52
C SER A 145 10.87 -9.06 -16.00
N GLY A 146 11.95 -8.54 -16.57
CA GLY A 146 12.37 -8.91 -17.94
C GLY A 146 12.88 -10.35 -17.99
N ASP A 147 12.92 -10.93 -19.19
CA ASP A 147 13.63 -12.19 -19.45
C ASP A 147 15.12 -12.03 -19.13
N ALA A 148 15.80 -13.15 -18.90
CA ALA A 148 17.16 -13.23 -18.34
C ALA A 148 18.25 -12.40 -19.05
N GLU A 149 18.02 -11.91 -20.28
CA GLU A 149 18.98 -11.09 -21.04
C GLU A 149 18.98 -9.60 -20.64
N GLU A 150 17.89 -9.06 -20.07
CA GLU A 150 17.86 -7.67 -19.56
C GLU A 150 17.11 -7.57 -18.22
N VAL A 151 17.86 -7.43 -17.13
CA VAL A 151 17.31 -7.26 -15.78
C VAL A 151 16.60 -5.91 -15.65
N ASN A 152 15.28 -5.89 -15.85
CA ASN A 152 14.45 -4.71 -15.68
C ASN A 152 14.01 -4.53 -14.21
N LEU A 153 14.77 -3.76 -13.42
CA LEU A 153 14.46 -3.44 -12.02
C LEU A 153 13.39 -2.36 -11.81
N SER A 154 12.61 -2.02 -12.83
CA SER A 154 11.64 -0.92 -12.73
C SER A 154 10.43 -1.23 -11.84
N PHE A 155 10.10 -2.51 -11.65
CA PHE A 155 9.10 -2.97 -10.68
C PHE A 155 9.66 -2.89 -9.25
N GLU A 156 10.89 -3.36 -9.06
CA GLU A 156 11.56 -3.38 -7.75
C GLU A 156 11.76 -1.98 -7.19
N ARG A 157 12.02 -0.99 -8.05
CA ARG A 157 12.06 0.43 -7.66
C ARG A 157 10.72 0.94 -7.14
N LEU A 158 9.60 0.48 -7.70
CA LEU A 158 8.27 0.88 -7.24
C LEU A 158 7.92 0.22 -5.90
N PHE A 159 8.23 -1.07 -5.74
CA PHE A 159 8.09 -1.74 -4.44
C PHE A 159 8.95 -1.07 -3.38
N GLY A 160 10.22 -0.80 -3.66
CA GLY A 160 11.12 -0.11 -2.73
C GLY A 160 10.60 1.28 -2.33
N LYS A 161 10.02 2.03 -3.27
CA LYS A 161 9.39 3.33 -2.99
C LYS A 161 8.19 3.21 -2.04
N ILE A 162 7.34 2.19 -2.24
CA ILE A 162 6.19 1.92 -1.36
C ILE A 162 6.66 1.49 0.03
N ILE A 163 7.57 0.51 0.11
CA ILE A 163 8.13 -0.01 1.37
C ILE A 163 8.75 1.12 2.18
N ASN A 164 9.63 1.91 1.56
CA ASN A 164 10.30 3.02 2.24
C ASN A 164 9.30 4.07 2.75
N ALA A 165 8.28 4.42 1.97
CA ALA A 165 7.26 5.37 2.40
C ALA A 165 6.45 4.86 3.61
N GLN A 166 6.15 3.55 3.67
CA GLN A 166 5.48 2.91 4.82
C GLN A 166 6.41 2.82 6.06
N ASP A 167 7.66 2.39 5.89
CA ASP A 167 8.64 2.31 6.98
C ASP A 167 8.92 3.68 7.61
N MET A 168 9.05 4.71 6.78
CA MET A 168 9.29 6.08 7.26
C MET A 168 8.12 6.59 8.10
N ILE A 169 6.88 6.39 7.64
CA ILE A 169 5.72 6.86 8.41
C ILE A 169 5.54 6.03 9.70
N ALA A 170 5.82 4.74 9.67
CA ALA A 170 5.84 3.89 10.87
C ALA A 170 6.83 4.43 11.92
N GLN A 171 8.06 4.76 11.51
CA GLN A 171 9.06 5.35 12.41
C GLN A 171 8.65 6.71 12.96
N ILE A 172 8.06 7.59 12.12
CA ILE A 172 7.56 8.90 12.56
C ILE A 172 6.45 8.72 13.60
N MET A 173 5.50 7.80 13.38
CA MET A 173 4.40 7.54 14.31
C MET A 173 4.88 6.91 15.62
N ALA A 174 5.81 5.95 15.57
CA ALA A 174 6.41 5.37 16.77
C ALA A 174 7.09 6.45 17.63
N ASN A 175 7.89 7.32 17.00
CA ASN A 175 8.55 8.43 17.70
C ASN A 175 7.55 9.45 18.26
N ARG A 176 6.46 9.75 17.55
CA ARG A 176 5.38 10.62 18.05
C ARG A 176 4.72 10.00 19.28
N GLN A 177 4.40 8.72 19.26
CA GLN A 177 3.78 8.02 20.39
C GLN A 177 4.68 8.07 21.64
N HIS A 178 5.98 7.81 21.47
CA HIS A 178 6.95 7.91 22.56
C HIS A 178 7.08 9.35 23.09
N ARG A 179 7.08 10.37 22.21
CA ARG A 179 7.14 11.78 22.62
C ARG A 179 5.88 12.23 23.35
N VAL A 180 4.69 11.88 22.87
CA VAL A 180 3.43 12.22 23.54
C VAL A 180 3.37 11.57 24.92
N LEU A 181 3.77 10.30 25.04
CA LEU A 181 3.87 9.61 26.34
C LEU A 181 4.90 10.29 27.25
N LYS A 182 6.10 10.61 26.76
CA LYS A 182 7.14 11.30 27.54
C LYS A 182 6.69 12.70 27.97
N SER A 183 6.10 13.49 27.09
CA SER A 183 5.57 14.81 27.40
C SER A 183 4.43 14.72 28.40
N ALA A 184 3.52 13.73 28.28
CA ALA A 184 2.48 13.50 29.27
C ALA A 184 3.05 13.11 30.64
N LEU A 185 4.03 12.19 30.68
CA LEU A 185 4.74 11.83 31.91
C LEU A 185 5.50 13.01 32.51
N GLN A 186 6.18 13.83 31.70
CA GLN A 186 6.84 15.06 32.17
C GLN A 186 5.83 16.07 32.70
N SER A 187 4.70 16.27 32.01
CA SER A 187 3.60 17.13 32.46
C SER A 187 2.98 16.64 33.78
N MET A 188 2.96 15.32 34.01
CA MET A 188 2.53 14.71 35.28
C MET A 188 3.61 14.80 36.37
N VAL A 189 4.91 14.74 36.02
CA VAL A 189 6.04 14.95 36.94
C VAL A 189 6.23 16.43 37.29
N THR A 190 5.75 17.36 36.45
CA THR A 190 5.69 18.80 36.76
C THR A 190 4.48 19.19 37.63
N ALA A 191 3.71 18.23 38.15
CA ALA A 191 2.68 18.47 39.16
C ALA A 191 3.24 18.50 40.60
N PHE A 192 4.42 19.11 40.79
CA PHE A 192 4.80 19.80 42.02
C PHE A 192 5.66 21.01 41.64
N ILE A 193 5.16 22.21 41.95
CA ILE A 193 6.02 23.37 42.26
C ILE A 193 5.92 23.51 43.78
N PRO A 194 7.03 23.41 44.52
CA PRO A 194 7.38 24.58 45.33
C PRO A 194 8.88 24.79 45.61
N ILE A 195 9.21 26.03 45.94
CA ILE A 195 9.33 26.39 47.37
C ILE A 195 8.12 27.23 47.75
#